data_AF-A0AAJ2H2Q5-F1
#
_entry.id   AF-A0AAJ2H2Q5-F1
#
_cell.length_a   1.000
_cell.length_b   1.000
_cell.length_c   1.000
_cell.angle_alpha   90.00
_cell.angle_beta   90.00
_cell.angle_gamma   90.00
#
_symmetry.space_group_name_H-M   'P 1'
#
loop_
_entity.id
_entity.type
_entity.pdbx_description
1 polymer ?
#
loop_
_entity_poly.entity_id
_entity_poly.type
_entity_poly.pdbx_seq_one_letter_code
_entity_poly.pdbx_strand_id
1 'polypeptide(L)' 'EQQGFFKPHAADSNSSAKPFTIMIPPPNVTGSLHMGHGFNNAIMDALTRYHRMLGDNTLWQPGTDHAGIATQMVVER' A
#
# COMPACT_ATOMS: atom_id res chain seq x y z
N GLU A 1 5.24 8.78 -11.03
CA GLU A 1 3.78 8.98 -10.90
C GLU A 1 3.15 10.02 -11.82
N GLN A 2 3.91 10.94 -12.42
CA GLN A 2 3.35 12.03 -13.26
C GLN A 2 2.50 11.54 -14.45
N GLN A 3 2.80 10.34 -14.98
CA GLN A 3 2.06 9.72 -16.09
C GLN A 3 0.79 8.96 -15.64
N GLY A 4 0.49 8.92 -14.34
CA GLY A 4 -0.77 8.37 -13.82
C GLY A 4 -0.93 6.84 -13.85
N PHE A 5 0.08 6.07 -14.29
CA PHE A 5 -0.01 4.60 -14.47
C PHE A 5 -0.38 3.77 -13.24
N PHE A 6 -0.27 4.35 -12.04
CA PHE A 6 -0.59 3.66 -10.78
C PHE A 6 -1.90 4.15 -10.16
N LYS A 7 -2.59 5.10 -10.81
CA LYS A 7 -3.90 5.54 -10.36
C LYS A 7 -4.92 4.43 -10.63
N PRO A 8 -5.78 4.09 -9.66
CA PRO A 8 -6.91 3.21 -9.92
C PRO A 8 -7.78 3.83 -11.01
N HIS A 9 -8.41 3.00 -11.84
CA HIS A 9 -9.35 3.44 -12.89
C HIS A 9 -10.67 3.99 -12.31
N ALA A 10 -10.74 4.20 -10.98
CA ALA A 10 -11.88 4.76 -10.26
C ALA A 10 -12.30 6.18 -10.71
N ALA A 11 -11.49 6.86 -11.53
CA ALA A 11 -11.91 8.11 -12.19
C ALA A 11 -13.05 7.90 -13.20
N ASP A 12 -13.22 6.68 -13.70
CA ASP A 12 -14.34 6.30 -14.56
C ASP A 12 -15.38 5.55 -13.72
N SER A 13 -16.36 6.29 -13.18
CA SER A 13 -17.49 5.75 -12.40
C SER A 13 -18.37 4.72 -13.15
N ASN A 14 -18.08 4.46 -14.43
CA ASN A 14 -18.72 3.47 -15.30
C ASN A 14 -17.87 2.21 -15.54
N SER A 15 -16.72 2.05 -14.89
CA SER A 15 -15.89 0.84 -15.03
C SER A 15 -16.54 -0.37 -14.36
N SER A 16 -16.93 -1.38 -15.15
CA SER A 16 -17.40 -2.68 -14.66
C SER A 16 -16.29 -3.58 -14.09
N ALA A 17 -15.05 -3.07 -14.02
CA ALA A 17 -13.90 -3.81 -13.52
C ALA A 17 -14.03 -4.14 -12.03
N LYS A 18 -13.68 -5.38 -11.67
CA LYS A 18 -13.72 -5.85 -10.28
C LYS A 18 -12.64 -5.12 -9.46
N PRO A 19 -12.96 -4.63 -8.26
CA PRO A 19 -11.96 -3.98 -7.41
C PRO A 19 -11.00 -5.00 -6.78
N PHE A 20 -9.71 -4.65 -6.76
CA PHE A 20 -8.68 -5.38 -6.02
C PHE A 20 -7.81 -4.39 -5.23
N THR A 21 -7.88 -4.44 -3.90
CA THR A 21 -7.19 -3.48 -3.03
C THR A 21 -6.31 -4.18 -2.00
N ILE A 22 -5.07 -3.71 -1.86
CA ILE A 22 -4.15 -4.13 -0.80
C ILE A 22 -3.75 -2.88 0.00
N MET A 23 -3.95 -2.93 1.32
CA MET A 23 -3.44 -1.93 2.25
C MET A 23 -2.02 -2.35 2.67
N ILE A 24 -1.04 -1.46 2.52
CA ILE A 24 0.28 -1.67 3.12
C ILE A 24 0.12 -1.46 4.62
N PRO A 25 0.39 -2.48 5.46
CA PRO A 25 0.36 -2.30 6.90
C PRO A 25 1.23 -1.10 7.28
N PRO A 26 0.71 -0.13 8.05
CA PRO A 26 1.45 1.07 8.38
C PRO A 26 2.80 0.70 9.01
N PRO A 27 3.94 1.12 8.45
CA PRO A 27 5.22 0.80 9.05
C PRO A 27 5.34 1.56 10.38
N ASN A 28 5.74 0.85 11.44
CA ASN A 28 6.16 1.50 12.67
C ASN A 28 7.37 2.39 12.34
N VAL A 29 7.25 3.70 12.58
CA VAL A 29 8.26 4.72 12.23
C VAL A 29 9.51 4.66 13.13
N THR A 30 9.69 3.57 13.88
CA THR A 30 10.72 3.43 14.93
C THR A 30 12.01 2.74 14.47
N GLY A 31 12.09 2.28 13.21
CA GLY A 31 13.25 1.53 12.70
C GLY A 31 13.57 1.77 11.22
N SER A 32 14.76 1.35 10.79
CA SER A 32 15.19 1.40 9.39
C SER A 32 14.59 0.27 8.56
N LEU A 33 14.37 0.52 7.27
CA LEU A 33 13.90 -0.51 6.33
C LEU A 33 14.95 -1.62 6.17
N HIS A 34 14.55 -2.86 6.46
CA HIS A 34 15.32 -4.08 6.21
C HIS A 34 14.67 -5.01 5.16
N MET A 35 15.39 -6.06 4.75
CA MET A 35 14.96 -7.02 3.70
C MET A 35 13.58 -7.65 3.93
N GLY A 36 13.12 -7.76 5.18
CA GLY A 36 11.78 -8.28 5.50
C GLY A 36 10.66 -7.38 4.96
N HIS A 37 10.85 -6.05 5.00
CA HIS A 37 9.93 -5.12 4.35
C HIS A 37 9.95 -5.28 2.83
N GLY A 38 11.15 -5.45 2.26
CA GLY A 38 11.31 -5.68 0.82
C GLY A 38 10.59 -6.94 0.34
N PHE A 39 10.70 -8.03 1.09
CA PHE A 39 10.04 -9.29 0.78
C PHE A 39 8.50 -9.15 0.80
N ASN A 40 7.93 -8.59 1.86
CA ASN A 40 6.48 -8.39 1.94
C ASN A 40 5.97 -7.46 0.83
N ASN A 41 6.69 -6.37 0.57
CA ASN A 41 6.33 -5.42 -0.48
C ASN A 41 6.43 -6.04 -1.88
N ALA A 42 7.40 -6.92 -2.12
CA ALA A 42 7.54 -7.61 -3.41
C ALA A 42 6.34 -8.52 -3.71
N ILE A 43 5.83 -9.24 -2.70
CA ILE A 43 4.63 -10.08 -2.85
C ILE A 43 3.41 -9.19 -3.15
N MET A 44 3.23 -8.10 -2.39
CA MET A 44 2.11 -7.19 -2.60
C MET A 44 2.16 -6.54 -3.99
N ASP A 45 3.32 -6.05 -4.43
CA ASP A 45 3.53 -5.46 -5.77
C ASP A 45 3.23 -6.48 -6.88
N ALA A 46 3.70 -7.72 -6.74
CA ALA A 46 3.43 -8.79 -7.71
C ALA A 46 1.93 -9.09 -7.84
N LEU A 47 1.20 -9.19 -6.72
CA LEU A 47 -0.24 -9.41 -6.73
C LEU A 47 -0.99 -8.24 -7.37
N THR A 48 -0.66 -7.00 -7.01
CA THR A 48 -1.28 -5.80 -7.61
C THR A 48 -1.05 -5.76 -9.12
N ARG A 49 0.15 -6.06 -9.61
CA ARG A 49 0.43 -6.11 -11.05
C ARG A 49 -0.34 -7.22 -11.74
N TYR A 50 -0.39 -8.41 -11.15
CA TYR A 50 -1.12 -9.56 -11.69
C TYR A 50 -2.61 -9.23 -11.85
N HIS A 51 -3.25 -8.69 -10.82
CA HIS A 51 -4.67 -8.30 -10.89
C HIS A 51 -4.93 -7.19 -11.91
N ARG A 52 -4.03 -6.21 -12.04
CA ARG A 52 -4.14 -5.19 -13.08
C ARG A 52 -4.04 -5.77 -14.49
N MET A 53 -3.19 -6.77 -14.70
CA MET A 53 -3.10 -7.50 -15.98
C MET A 53 -4.35 -8.32 -16.29
N LEU A 54 -5.10 -8.76 -15.26
CA LEU A 54 -6.41 -9.41 -15.43
C LEU A 54 -7.55 -8.41 -15.73
N GLY A 55 -7.28 -7.10 -15.69
CA GLY A 55 -8.26 -6.05 -15.90
C GLY A 55 -9.00 -5.61 -14.63
N ASP A 56 -8.58 -6.06 -13.45
CA ASP A 56 -9.14 -5.59 -12.18
C ASP A 56 -8.74 -4.12 -11.92
N ASN A 57 -9.62 -3.38 -11.25
CA ASN A 57 -9.34 -2.02 -10.80
C ASN A 57 -8.51 -2.08 -9.50
N THR A 58 -7.20 -1.92 -9.63
CA THR A 58 -6.27 -2.15 -8.52
C THR A 58 -5.93 -0.88 -7.73
N LEU A 59 -5.93 -0.97 -6.40
CA LEU A 59 -5.39 0.06 -5.50
C LEU A 59 -4.38 -0.56 -4.54
N TRP A 60 -3.15 -0.03 -4.54
CA TRP A 60 -2.13 -0.35 -3.55
C TRP A 60 -1.96 0.85 -2.63
N GLN A 61 -2.61 0.80 -1.46
CA GLN A 61 -2.77 1.95 -0.58
C GLN A 61 -1.64 1.98 0.46
N PRO A 62 -0.72 2.97 0.40
CA PRO A 62 0.22 3.19 1.49
C PRO A 62 -0.50 3.82 2.70
N GLY A 63 -0.02 3.49 3.90
CA GLY A 63 -0.42 4.10 5.15
C GLY A 63 0.79 4.45 6.00
N THR A 64 0.64 5.37 6.95
CA THR A 64 1.67 5.72 7.92
C THR A 64 1.07 5.63 9.31
N ASP A 65 1.73 4.90 10.22
CA ASP A 65 1.24 4.76 11.58
C ASP A 65 1.69 5.97 12.40
N HIS A 66 0.72 6.70 12.94
CA HIS A 66 1.00 7.80 13.88
C HIS A 66 1.01 7.31 15.34
N ALA A 67 0.82 6.01 15.59
CA ALA A 67 0.95 5.39 16.91
C ALA A 67 2.36 5.52 17.52
N GLY A 68 3.35 5.98 16.74
CA GLY A 68 4.65 6.44 17.24
C GLY A 68 4.54 7.52 18.33
N ILE A 69 3.53 8.40 18.28
CA ILE A 69 3.26 9.37 19.36
C ILE A 69 2.83 8.64 20.65
N ALA A 70 2.05 7.57 20.53
CA ALA A 70 1.59 6.79 21.67
C ALA A 70 2.70 5.91 22.27
N THR A 71 3.64 5.42 21.47
CA THR A 71 4.80 4.67 21.96
C THR A 71 5.86 5.58 22.58
N GLN A 72 6.00 6.83 22.11
CA GLN A 72 6.89 7.82 22.73
C GLN A 72 6.51 8.11 24.18
N MET A 73 5.21 8.15 24.52
CA MET A 73 4.75 8.27 25.92
C MET A 73 5.11 7.06 26.82
N VAL A 74 5.44 5.90 26.25
CA VAL A 74 5.86 4.70 27.00
C VAL A 74 7.38 4.67 27.21
N VAL A 75 8.16 5.30 26.32
CA VAL A 75 9.63 5.39 26.41
C VAL A 75 10.07 6.58 27.28
N GLU A 76 9.29 7.67 27.35
CA GLU A 76 9.58 8.84 28.19
C GLU A 76 9.21 8.65 29.69
N ARG A 77 9.10 7.40 30.17
CA ARG A 77 9.00 7.06 31.60
C ARG A 77 10.30 6.51 32.16
#